data_AF-A0A8J4T487-F1
#
_entry.id   AF-A0A8J4T487-F1
#
_cell.length_a   1.000
_cell.length_b   1.000
_cell.length_c   1.000
_cell.angle_alpha   90.00
_cell.angle_beta   90.00
_cell.angle_gamma   90.00
#
_symmetry.space_group_name_H-M   'P 1'
#
loop_
_entity.id
_entity.type
_entity.pdbx_description
1 polymer ?
#
loop_
_entity_poly.entity_id
_entity_poly.type
_entity_poly.pdbx_seq_one_letter_code
_entity_poly.pdbx_strand_id
1 'polypeptide(L)'
;GGVIGIDISWDCDLDWDVKYCNPTYAFNRLDDANAPIAKGFNFRYANYYRVNDSLYRDLIKSYGIRFIINVQGTARKFHILPLTMNIGSGLALLGLAPTICDIIVLNLLRYKDIYQRAKFEVITEEQEKLAARKENRAKSYSISAAGETDVTVKGKKKKRNVAFKTDEDNEVSPEVAPNQQNS
;
A
#
# COMPACT_ATOMS: atom_id res chain seq x y z
N GLY A 1 -16.89 -15.63 -39.86
CA GLY A 1 -15.64 -15.93 -39.15
C GLY A 1 -15.85 -15.77 -37.66
N GLY A 2 -14.78 -15.76 -36.87
CA GLY A 2 -14.84 -15.61 -35.41
C GLY A 2 -13.46 -15.40 -34.80
N VAL A 3 -13.39 -15.19 -33.49
CA VAL A 3 -12.14 -15.01 -32.74
C VAL A 3 -12.12 -15.96 -31.55
N ILE A 4 -11.12 -16.83 -31.48
CA ILE A 4 -10.94 -17.79 -30.39
C ILE A 4 -9.70 -17.38 -29.60
N GLY A 5 -9.89 -17.10 -28.32
CA GLY A 5 -8.83 -16.98 -27.32
C GLY A 5 -8.39 -18.37 -26.87
N ILE A 6 -7.08 -18.58 -26.83
CA ILE A 6 -6.43 -19.74 -26.22
C ILE A 6 -5.60 -19.18 -25.08
N ASP A 7 -6.13 -19.31 -23.86
CA ASP A 7 -5.46 -18.87 -22.63
C ASP A 7 -4.62 -20.04 -22.09
N ILE A 8 -3.32 -19.82 -21.95
CA ILE A 8 -2.35 -20.77 -21.40
C ILE A 8 -1.82 -20.19 -20.10
N SER A 9 -2.26 -20.72 -18.97
CA SER A 9 -1.88 -20.22 -17.64
C SER A 9 -0.94 -21.20 -16.93
N TRP A 10 0.21 -20.68 -16.51
CA TRP A 10 1.22 -21.36 -15.70
C TRP A 10 1.20 -20.75 -14.29
N ASP A 11 0.54 -21.40 -13.32
CA ASP A 11 0.72 -21.10 -11.90
C ASP A 11 1.63 -22.17 -11.30
N CYS A 12 2.88 -21.78 -11.00
CA CYS A 12 3.93 -22.71 -10.65
C CYS A 12 4.57 -22.36 -9.31
N ASP A 13 4.59 -23.36 -8.43
CA ASP A 13 5.36 -23.32 -7.19
C ASP A 13 6.75 -23.94 -7.42
N LEU A 14 7.78 -23.09 -7.34
CA LEU A 14 9.19 -23.43 -7.57
C LEU A 14 9.88 -23.95 -6.30
N ASP A 15 9.11 -24.16 -5.21
CA ASP A 15 9.56 -24.95 -4.06
C ASP A 15 9.42 -26.46 -4.33
N TRP A 16 8.70 -26.84 -5.39
CA TRP A 16 8.61 -28.21 -5.91
C TRP A 16 9.41 -28.41 -7.20
N ASP A 17 9.58 -29.67 -7.62
CA ASP A 17 10.26 -30.03 -8.88
C ASP A 17 9.48 -29.46 -10.09
N VAL A 18 10.21 -29.00 -11.11
CA VAL A 18 9.67 -28.42 -12.35
C VAL A 18 8.62 -29.31 -13.03
N LYS A 19 8.66 -30.64 -12.83
CA LYS A 19 7.65 -31.60 -13.32
C LYS A 19 6.21 -31.33 -12.85
N TYR A 20 6.03 -30.58 -11.76
CA TYR A 20 4.71 -30.20 -11.24
C TYR A 20 4.18 -28.88 -11.83
N CYS A 21 5.06 -28.10 -12.48
CA CYS A 21 4.70 -26.87 -13.20
C CYS A 21 4.12 -27.23 -14.57
N ASN A 22 2.80 -27.46 -14.62
CA ASN A 22 2.08 -27.82 -15.85
C ASN A 22 1.15 -26.69 -16.31
N PRO A 23 1.03 -26.45 -17.64
CA PRO A 23 0.14 -25.45 -18.17
C PRO A 23 -1.33 -25.87 -18.03
N THR A 24 -2.17 -24.92 -17.68
CA THR A 24 -3.63 -25.03 -17.79
C THR A 24 -4.09 -24.34 -19.06
N TYR A 25 -4.91 -25.02 -19.86
CA TYR A 25 -5.43 -24.53 -21.13
C TYR A 25 -6.91 -24.19 -21.01
N ALA A 26 -7.30 -22.98 -21.40
CA ALA A 26 -8.69 -22.58 -21.55
C ALA A 26 -8.94 -22.03 -22.97
N PHE A 27 -10.14 -22.28 -23.48
CA PHE A 27 -10.55 -21.89 -24.83
C PHE A 27 -11.83 -21.08 -24.74
N ASN A 28 -11.77 -19.80 -25.12
CA ASN A 28 -12.89 -18.88 -25.06
C ASN A 28 -13.17 -18.27 -26.43
N ARG A 29 -14.45 -18.09 -26.78
CA ARG A 29 -14.82 -17.28 -27.93
C ARG A 29 -14.78 -15.81 -27.51
N LEU A 30 -13.93 -15.03 -28.16
CA LEU A 30 -13.72 -13.60 -27.84
C LEU A 30 -14.62 -12.66 -28.65
N ASP A 31 -15.26 -13.14 -29.71
CA ASP A 31 -16.26 -12.38 -30.47
C ASP A 31 -17.69 -12.70 -30.03
N ASP A 32 -18.53 -11.67 -29.87
CA ASP A 32 -19.95 -11.84 -29.59
C ASP A 32 -20.65 -12.54 -30.77
N ALA A 33 -21.18 -13.73 -30.48
CA ALA A 33 -21.91 -14.56 -31.43
C ALA A 33 -23.25 -13.95 -31.87
N ASN A 34 -23.86 -13.14 -31.01
CA ASN A 34 -25.22 -12.63 -31.16
C ASN A 34 -25.29 -11.17 -31.64
N ALA A 35 -24.14 -10.48 -31.74
CA ALA A 35 -24.03 -9.09 -32.17
C ALA A 35 -24.91 -8.78 -33.39
N PRO A 36 -25.79 -7.76 -33.34
CA PRO A 36 -26.72 -7.47 -34.44
C PRO A 36 -26.01 -6.93 -35.69
N ILE A 37 -24.82 -6.34 -35.52
CA ILE A 37 -24.02 -5.71 -36.58
C ILE A 37 -22.61 -6.34 -36.53
N ALA A 38 -22.02 -6.59 -37.70
CA ALA A 38 -20.67 -7.16 -37.86
C ALA A 38 -20.44 -8.53 -37.18
N LYS A 39 -21.36 -9.49 -37.40
CA LYS A 39 -21.23 -10.88 -36.91
C LYS A 39 -19.93 -11.55 -37.35
N GLY A 40 -19.01 -11.71 -36.40
CA GLY A 40 -17.77 -12.46 -36.53
C GLY A 40 -16.67 -11.81 -37.38
N PHE A 41 -15.49 -12.43 -37.34
CA PHE A 41 -14.28 -11.87 -37.96
C PHE A 41 -14.28 -11.95 -39.51
N ASN A 42 -13.87 -10.86 -40.15
CA ASN A 42 -13.62 -10.74 -41.59
C ASN A 42 -12.50 -9.73 -41.85
N PHE A 43 -11.72 -9.92 -42.91
CA PHE A 43 -10.73 -8.94 -43.37
C PHE A 43 -10.78 -8.77 -44.89
N ARG A 44 -10.21 -7.67 -45.39
CA ARG A 44 -10.07 -7.41 -46.82
C ARG A 44 -8.61 -7.09 -47.13
N TYR A 45 -8.11 -7.64 -48.21
CA TYR A 45 -6.80 -7.32 -48.77
C TYR A 45 -6.95 -7.14 -50.28
N ALA A 46 -6.01 -6.43 -50.91
CA ALA A 46 -6.05 -6.17 -52.33
C ALA A 46 -4.71 -6.53 -52.97
N ASN A 47 -4.76 -7.32 -54.05
CA ASN A 47 -3.62 -7.62 -54.88
C ASN A 47 -3.53 -6.54 -55.96
N TYR A 48 -2.47 -5.74 -55.96
CA TYR A 48 -2.26 -4.65 -56.92
C TYR A 48 -1.34 -5.12 -58.05
N TYR A 49 -1.69 -4.78 -59.30
CA TYR A 49 -0.92 -5.11 -60.49
C TYR A 49 -1.05 -4.01 -61.55
N ARG A 50 -0.11 -3.96 -62.50
CA ARG A 50 -0.06 -2.93 -63.54
C ARG A 50 -0.10 -3.61 -64.91
N VAL A 51 -0.98 -3.16 -65.80
CA VAL A 51 -1.12 -3.67 -67.17
C VAL A 51 -1.20 -2.47 -68.10
N ASN A 52 -0.35 -2.44 -69.15
CA ASN A 52 -0.30 -1.34 -70.13
C ASN A 52 -0.27 0.05 -69.45
N ASP A 53 0.65 0.19 -68.49
CA ASP A 53 0.88 1.36 -67.65
C ASP A 53 -0.30 1.84 -66.76
N SER A 54 -1.45 1.14 -66.81
CA SER A 54 -2.61 1.36 -65.95
C SER A 54 -2.56 0.49 -64.70
N LEU A 55 -2.95 1.06 -63.55
CA LEU A 55 -2.95 0.36 -62.26
C LEU A 55 -4.31 -0.32 -62.00
N TYR A 56 -4.28 -1.61 -61.71
CA TYR A 56 -5.43 -2.44 -61.37
C TYR A 56 -5.30 -3.04 -59.97
N ARG A 57 -6.41 -3.51 -59.41
CA ARG A 57 -6.42 -4.26 -58.14
C ARG A 57 -7.56 -5.28 -58.08
N ASP A 58 -7.26 -6.43 -57.51
CA ASP A 58 -8.26 -7.43 -57.14
C ASP A 58 -8.51 -7.31 -55.63
N LEU A 59 -9.70 -6.86 -55.24
CA LEU A 59 -10.09 -6.71 -53.83
C LEU A 59 -10.73 -8.00 -53.32
N ILE A 60 -10.04 -8.70 -52.42
CA ILE A 60 -10.46 -9.99 -51.87
C ILE A 60 -11.00 -9.77 -50.45
N LYS A 61 -12.16 -10.37 -50.15
CA LYS A 61 -12.75 -10.38 -48.81
C LYS A 61 -12.74 -11.80 -48.25
N SER A 62 -11.97 -12.00 -47.18
CA SER A 62 -11.78 -13.28 -46.50
C SER A 62 -12.58 -13.33 -45.19
N TYR A 63 -13.09 -14.52 -44.90
CA TYR A 63 -13.76 -14.84 -43.64
C TYR A 63 -13.07 -16.07 -43.05
N GLY A 64 -12.69 -16.00 -41.77
CA GLY A 64 -11.95 -17.08 -41.12
C GLY A 64 -12.04 -16.99 -39.60
N ILE A 65 -11.31 -17.89 -38.92
CA ILE A 65 -11.15 -17.86 -37.47
C ILE A 65 -9.79 -17.25 -37.15
N ARG A 66 -9.76 -16.26 -36.26
CA ARG A 66 -8.51 -15.73 -35.69
C ARG A 66 -8.28 -16.39 -34.34
N PHE A 67 -7.16 -17.10 -34.20
CA PHE A 67 -6.69 -17.56 -32.91
C PHE A 67 -5.86 -16.45 -32.25
N ILE A 68 -6.12 -16.17 -30.97
CA ILE A 68 -5.34 -15.28 -30.12
C ILE A 68 -4.78 -16.14 -29.01
N ILE A 69 -3.48 -16.36 -28.99
CA ILE A 69 -2.80 -17.12 -27.94
C ILE A 69 -2.35 -16.14 -26.87
N ASN A 70 -2.82 -16.34 -25.65
CA ASN A 70 -2.51 -15.53 -24.49
C ASN A 70 -1.76 -16.42 -23.48
N VAL A 71 -0.54 -16.07 -23.13
CA VAL A 71 0.29 -16.87 -22.21
C VAL A 71 0.54 -16.06 -20.95
N GLN A 72 0.09 -16.60 -19.81
CA GLN A 72 0.22 -16.00 -18.49
C GLN A 72 1.07 -16.92 -17.61
N GLY A 73 1.93 -16.34 -16.78
CA GLY A 73 2.81 -17.10 -15.90
C GLY A 73 2.99 -16.41 -14.56
N THR A 74 2.68 -17.11 -13.48
CA THR A 74 2.99 -16.73 -12.10
C THR A 74 3.91 -17.79 -11.51
N ALA A 75 5.13 -17.39 -11.17
CA ALA A 75 6.10 -18.23 -10.49
C ALA A 75 6.21 -17.78 -9.03
N ARG A 76 6.00 -18.70 -8.09
CA ARG A 76 6.18 -18.47 -6.65
C ARG A 76 7.34 -19.31 -6.14
N LYS A 77 8.11 -18.78 -5.21
CA LYS A 77 9.20 -19.49 -4.53
C LYS A 77 9.34 -18.97 -3.12
N PHE A 78 9.64 -19.84 -2.17
CA PHE A 78 9.94 -19.49 -0.80
C PHE A 78 11.10 -18.50 -0.72
N HIS A 79 10.85 -17.37 -0.05
CA HIS A 79 11.86 -16.36 0.21
C HIS A 79 11.75 -15.84 1.64
N ILE A 80 12.89 -15.71 2.31
CA ILE A 80 12.93 -15.39 3.75
C ILE A 80 12.44 -13.96 4.06
N LEU A 81 12.69 -12.99 3.18
CA LEU A 81 12.26 -11.60 3.39
C LEU A 81 10.73 -11.45 3.54
N PRO A 82 9.87 -11.87 2.58
CA PRO A 82 8.42 -11.77 2.76
C PRO A 82 7.90 -12.66 3.90
N LEU A 83 8.54 -13.80 4.20
CA LEU A 83 8.18 -14.61 5.36
C LEU A 83 8.37 -13.82 6.67
N THR A 84 9.58 -13.27 6.89
CA THR A 84 9.88 -12.51 8.11
C THR A 84 9.01 -11.25 8.25
N MET A 85 8.69 -10.58 7.14
CA MET A 85 7.77 -9.44 7.13
C MET A 85 6.34 -9.85 7.55
N ASN A 86 5.83 -10.98 7.06
CA ASN A 86 4.52 -11.51 7.45
C ASN A 86 4.46 -12.04 8.89
N ILE A 87 5.56 -12.63 9.39
CA ILE A 87 5.67 -13.02 10.81
C ILE A 87 5.72 -11.76 11.69
N GLY A 88 6.48 -10.74 11.31
CA GLY A 88 6.58 -9.47 12.03
C GLY A 88 5.24 -8.74 12.14
N SER A 89 4.47 -8.68 11.07
CA SER A 89 3.12 -8.08 11.10
C SER A 89 2.13 -8.91 11.94
N GLY A 90 2.20 -10.25 11.87
CA GLY A 90 1.42 -11.14 12.74
C GLY A 90 1.72 -10.94 14.22
N LEU A 91 3.00 -10.89 14.61
CA LEU A 91 3.43 -10.64 15.99
C LEU A 91 3.02 -9.24 16.49
N ALA A 92 3.09 -8.22 15.64
CA ALA A 92 2.63 -6.88 15.99
C ALA A 92 1.11 -6.83 16.28
N LEU A 93 0.30 -7.56 15.51
CA LEU A 93 -1.15 -7.68 15.75
C LEU A 93 -1.46 -8.40 17.06
N LEU A 94 -0.70 -9.43 17.43
CA LEU A 94 -0.84 -10.10 18.73
C LEU A 94 -0.60 -9.15 19.91
N GLY A 95 0.26 -8.14 19.75
CA GLY A 95 0.48 -7.09 20.76
C GLY A 95 -0.76 -6.21 21.03
N LEU A 96 -1.71 -6.12 20.08
CA LEU A 96 -2.95 -5.37 20.25
C LEU A 96 -4.04 -6.18 20.97
N ALA A 97 -3.99 -7.52 20.94
CA ALA A 97 -5.04 -8.34 21.54
C ALA A 97 -5.15 -8.15 23.08
N PRO A 98 -4.05 -8.08 23.87
CA PRO A 98 -4.12 -7.74 25.29
C PRO A 98 -4.69 -6.35 25.56
N THR A 99 -4.36 -5.33 24.75
CA THR A 99 -4.84 -3.96 24.97
C THR A 99 -6.35 -3.84 24.72
N ILE A 100 -6.88 -4.55 23.73
CA ILE A 100 -8.31 -4.66 23.47
C ILE A 100 -9.00 -5.45 24.60
N CYS A 101 -8.43 -6.58 25.02
CA CYS A 101 -8.93 -7.37 26.15
C CYS A 101 -9.02 -6.52 27.43
N ASP A 102 -7.99 -5.74 27.72
CA ASP A 102 -7.93 -4.81 28.85
C ASP A 102 -9.03 -3.73 28.78
N ILE A 103 -9.24 -3.12 27.60
CA ILE A 103 -10.31 -2.13 27.41
C ILE A 103 -11.68 -2.77 27.70
N ILE A 104 -11.92 -3.99 27.25
CA ILE A 104 -13.17 -4.73 27.50
C ILE A 104 -13.34 -5.03 29.00
N VAL A 105 -12.30 -5.57 29.66
CA VAL A 105 -12.33 -5.93 31.08
C VAL A 105 -12.52 -4.72 32.00
N LEU A 106 -11.92 -3.58 31.67
CA LEU A 106 -11.96 -2.38 32.51
C LEU A 106 -13.22 -1.53 32.29
N ASN A 107 -13.87 -1.60 31.12
CA ASN A 107 -15.01 -0.73 30.78
C ASN A 107 -16.36 -1.46 30.67
N LEU A 108 -16.40 -2.69 30.16
CA LEU A 108 -17.66 -3.38 29.81
C LEU A 108 -18.09 -4.44 30.84
N LEU A 109 -17.14 -5.04 31.58
CA LEU A 109 -17.44 -6.09 32.55
C LEU A 109 -17.96 -5.52 33.88
N ARG A 110 -19.08 -6.06 34.40
CA ARG A 110 -19.68 -5.64 35.68
C ARG A 110 -18.74 -5.80 36.89
N TYR A 111 -17.74 -6.69 36.80
CA TYR A 111 -16.74 -6.94 37.84
C TYR A 111 -15.46 -6.10 37.69
N LYS A 112 -15.47 -5.05 36.86
CA LYS A 112 -14.31 -4.16 36.60
C LYS A 112 -13.57 -3.71 37.85
N ASP A 113 -14.26 -3.47 38.97
CA ASP A 113 -13.66 -2.93 40.20
C ASP A 113 -12.73 -3.94 40.90
N ILE A 114 -12.95 -5.25 40.68
CA ILE A 114 -12.07 -6.32 41.16
C ILE A 114 -10.81 -6.39 40.27
N TYR A 115 -11.00 -6.38 38.96
CA TYR A 115 -9.89 -6.39 37.99
C TYR A 115 -9.02 -5.14 38.06
N GLN A 116 -9.60 -3.96 38.31
CA GLN A 116 -8.85 -2.71 38.51
C GLN A 116 -7.91 -2.80 39.72
N ARG A 117 -8.37 -3.33 40.85
CA ARG A 117 -7.54 -3.49 42.07
C ARG A 117 -6.43 -4.53 41.90
N ALA A 118 -6.67 -5.57 41.11
CA ALA A 118 -5.66 -6.59 40.82
C ALA A 118 -4.60 -6.12 39.80
N LYS A 119 -4.95 -5.17 38.93
CA LYS A 119 -4.06 -4.67 37.87
C LYS A 119 -3.30 -3.39 38.23
N PHE A 120 -3.92 -2.48 38.98
CA PHE A 120 -3.36 -1.17 39.28
C PHE A 120 -3.06 -1.04 40.77
N GLU A 121 -1.77 -1.01 41.11
CA GLU A 121 -1.32 -0.57 42.42
C GLU A 121 -1.23 0.97 42.45
N VAL A 122 -1.89 1.59 43.43
CA VAL A 122 -2.03 3.05 43.49
C VAL A 122 -1.00 3.63 44.47
N ILE A 123 0.08 4.20 43.91
CA ILE A 123 1.13 4.86 44.70
C ILE A 123 0.69 6.29 45.05
N THR A 124 0.56 6.57 46.35
CA THR A 124 0.06 7.86 46.88
C THR A 124 0.91 9.06 46.47
N GLU A 125 2.25 8.94 46.50
CA GLU A 125 3.15 10.03 46.11
C GLU A 125 2.97 10.49 44.66
N GLU A 126 2.69 9.55 43.75
CA GLU A 126 2.42 9.88 42.34
C GLU A 126 1.07 10.58 42.20
N GLN A 127 0.07 10.23 43.03
CA GLN A 127 -1.21 10.94 43.06
C GLN A 127 -1.05 12.39 43.53
N GLU A 128 -0.25 12.66 44.56
CA GLU A 128 0.04 14.02 45.03
C GLU A 128 0.75 14.85 43.94
N LYS A 129 1.78 14.28 43.30
CA LYS A 129 2.50 14.91 42.18
C LYS A 129 1.58 15.17 40.98
N LEU A 130 0.66 14.27 40.66
CA LEU A 130 -0.35 14.42 39.60
C LEU A 130 -1.44 15.43 39.96
N ALA A 131 -1.90 15.44 41.22
CA ALA A 131 -2.87 16.42 41.73
C ALA A 131 -2.29 17.83 41.67
N ALA A 132 -1.07 18.03 42.17
CA ALA A 132 -0.35 19.30 42.06
C ALA A 132 -0.13 19.72 40.60
N ARG A 133 0.19 18.79 39.68
CA ARG A 133 0.27 19.08 38.24
C ARG A 133 -1.07 19.49 37.62
N LYS A 134 -2.18 18.83 38.01
CA LYS A 134 -3.55 19.19 37.56
C LYS A 134 -3.98 20.55 38.11
N GLU A 135 -3.73 20.82 39.39
CA GLU A 135 -4.04 22.09 40.04
C GLU A 135 -3.27 23.26 39.40
N ASN A 136 -1.97 23.08 39.15
CA ASN A 136 -1.17 24.07 38.43
C ASN A 136 -1.66 24.30 37.00
N ARG A 137 -2.09 23.25 36.28
CA ARG A 137 -2.67 23.37 34.93
C ARG A 137 -4.04 24.07 34.95
N ALA A 138 -4.87 23.81 35.96
CA ALA A 138 -6.17 24.46 36.14
C ALA A 138 -6.01 25.95 36.47
N LYS A 139 -5.10 26.30 37.41
CA LYS A 139 -4.74 27.68 37.72
C LYS A 139 -4.21 28.44 36.50
N SER A 140 -3.38 27.79 35.67
CA SER A 140 -2.90 28.39 34.42
C SER A 140 -4.03 28.67 33.41
N TYR A 141 -5.09 27.86 33.39
CA TYR A 141 -6.27 28.06 32.53
C TYR A 141 -7.19 29.16 33.07
N SER A 142 -7.45 29.20 34.38
CA SER A 142 -8.29 30.25 34.98
C SER A 142 -7.65 31.64 34.89
N ILE A 143 -6.31 31.73 35.01
CA ILE A 143 -5.56 32.98 34.79
C ILE A 143 -5.66 33.46 33.33
N SER A 144 -5.84 32.55 32.36
CA SER A 144 -6.01 32.89 30.95
C SER A 144 -7.44 33.29 30.57
N ALA A 145 -8.43 33.00 31.44
CA ALA A 145 -9.85 33.28 31.21
C ALA A 145 -10.37 34.51 31.97
N ALA A 146 -9.61 35.01 32.96
CA ALA A 146 -10.03 36.09 33.84
C ALA A 146 -9.10 37.32 33.72
N GLY A 147 -9.37 38.19 32.74
CA GLY A 147 -8.94 39.58 32.77
C GLY A 147 -7.72 39.95 31.92
N GLU A 148 -8.00 40.58 30.78
CA GLU A 148 -7.17 41.67 30.28
C GLU A 148 -7.39 42.91 31.17
N THR A 149 -6.38 43.34 31.94
CA THR A 149 -6.16 44.74 32.42
C THR A 149 -4.86 44.84 33.25
N ASP A 150 -3.98 45.77 32.84
CA ASP A 150 -2.82 46.42 33.51
C ASP A 150 -2.24 45.85 34.86
N VAL A 151 -0.97 45.39 34.92
CA VAL A 151 0.28 46.16 35.20
C VAL A 151 0.42 46.60 36.69
N THR A 152 1.52 46.47 37.45
CA THR A 152 2.93 46.00 37.33
C THR A 152 3.47 45.64 38.75
N VAL A 153 4.65 45.06 39.03
CA VAL A 153 5.55 44.05 38.42
C VAL A 153 6.66 43.71 39.45
N LYS A 154 7.08 42.44 39.58
CA LYS A 154 8.49 42.04 39.87
C LYS A 154 8.69 40.54 39.68
N GLY A 155 9.45 40.15 38.65
CA GLY A 155 9.60 38.75 38.26
C GLY A 155 10.94 38.10 38.64
N LYS A 156 10.99 36.77 38.57
CA LYS A 156 12.21 36.00 38.29
C LYS A 156 12.10 35.35 36.90
N LYS A 157 12.45 36.09 35.85
CA LYS A 157 12.61 35.54 34.50
C LYS A 157 13.85 34.63 34.48
N LYS A 158 13.69 33.31 34.59
CA LYS A 158 14.73 32.37 34.13
C LYS A 158 14.51 32.12 32.64
N LYS A 159 15.36 32.71 31.80
CA LYS A 159 15.26 32.63 30.34
C LYS A 159 15.26 31.17 29.89
N ARG A 160 14.33 30.80 29.01
CA ARG A 160 14.48 29.61 28.16
C ARG A 160 15.54 29.90 27.12
N ASN A 161 16.62 29.14 27.11
CA ASN A 161 17.38 28.91 25.88
C ASN A 161 16.78 27.65 25.24
N VAL A 162 15.91 27.83 24.26
CA VAL A 162 15.65 26.77 23.27
C VAL A 162 16.62 27.07 22.13
N ALA A 163 17.82 26.52 22.23
CA ALA A 163 18.70 26.43 21.08
C ALA A 163 18.17 25.28 20.21
N PHE A 164 17.51 25.63 19.11
CA PHE A 164 17.31 24.70 18.01
C PHE A 164 18.70 24.50 17.40
N LYS A 165 19.30 23.32 17.59
CA LYS A 165 20.50 22.94 16.84
C LYS A 165 20.05 22.11 15.66
N THR A 166 19.98 22.77 14.51
CA THR A 166 20.28 22.13 13.23
C THR A 166 21.74 21.71 13.29
N ASP A 167 21.99 20.42 13.06
CA ASP A 167 23.32 19.97 12.65
C ASP A 167 23.34 20.02 11.11
N GLU A 168 23.61 21.21 10.58
CA GLU A 168 24.04 21.38 9.18
C GLU A 168 25.56 21.20 9.12
N ASP A 169 25.96 20.17 8.37
CA ASP A 169 27.02 20.21 7.36
C ASP A 169 28.39 20.80 7.73
N ASN A 170 29.37 19.90 7.83
CA ASN A 170 30.78 20.25 7.71
C ASN A 170 31.24 19.88 6.29
N GLU A 171 30.99 20.75 5.33
CA GLU A 171 31.39 20.55 3.93
C GLU A 171 32.89 20.82 3.73
N VAL A 172 33.62 19.79 3.30
CA VAL A 172 34.93 19.94 2.66
C VAL A 172 34.74 19.77 1.15
N SER A 173 34.67 20.89 0.44
CA SER A 173 34.72 20.97 -1.02
C SER A 173 36.18 20.89 -1.52
N PRO A 174 36.48 20.72 -2.83
CA PRO A 174 35.63 20.26 -3.95
C PRO A 174 36.32 19.26 -4.93
N GLU A 175 35.57 18.42 -5.67
CA GLU A 175 36.04 17.99 -7.02
C GLU A 175 34.92 17.54 -8.00
N VAL A 176 34.72 18.37 -9.03
CA VAL A 176 34.41 18.09 -10.46
C VAL A 176 33.53 16.88 -10.86
N ALA A 177 32.41 17.16 -11.56
CA ALA A 177 31.59 16.19 -12.33
C ALA A 177 32.14 15.95 -13.77
N PRO A 178 31.73 14.86 -14.47
CA PRO A 178 30.61 15.04 -15.41
C PRO A 178 29.68 13.82 -15.64
N ASN A 179 28.61 14.06 -16.41
CA ASN A 179 27.59 13.12 -16.89
C ASN A 179 28.11 11.93 -17.73
N GLN A 180 27.43 10.78 -17.61
CA GLN A 180 26.93 9.90 -18.70
C GLN A 180 25.93 8.90 -18.06
N GLN A 181 24.69 8.66 -18.51
CA GLN A 181 24.15 8.29 -19.83
C GLN A 181 24.68 6.97 -20.41
N ASN A 182 23.73 6.07 -20.69
CA ASN A 182 23.80 4.82 -21.47
C ASN A 182 24.41 3.57 -20.80
N SER A 183 23.57 2.55 -20.60
CA SER A 183 23.53 1.42 -21.55
C SER A 183 22.12 0.81 -21.61
#